data_AF-A0A1U7LWW2-F1
#
_entry.id   AF-A0A1U7LWW2-F1
#
_cell.length_a   1.000
_cell.length_b   1.000
_cell.length_c   1.000
_cell.angle_alpha   90.00
_cell.angle_beta   90.00
_cell.angle_gamma   90.00
#
_symmetry.space_group_name_H-M   'P 1'
#
loop_
_entity.id
_entity.type
_entity.pdbx_description
1 polymer ?
#
loop_
_entity_poly.entity_id
_entity_poly.type
_entity_poly.pdbx_seq_one_letter_code
_entity_poly.pdbx_strand_id
1 'polypeptide(L)'
;MNKPFTGDLSLPQISNKDLLGFHQSHFGQAAQTVFADYLAGQQLDPLMDDTEFLDAEVDAVYYPDGVRRTLTDEQIEMFRWSEEQAIIRRNIKEAEAKANNDNNTIKTMASSIEKSPSIPGTRSQEYRDRQRLLYGADAKKISQLEDQIDVNYQRTMERSKFKYWPSIGLRI
;
A
#
# COMPACT_ATOMS: atom_id res chain seq x y z
N MET A 1 -33.92 -0.03 33.04
CA MET A 1 -34.83 -0.98 32.37
C MET A 1 -34.35 -1.13 30.93
N ASN A 2 -33.66 -2.23 30.63
CA ASN A 2 -33.15 -2.51 29.27
C ASN A 2 -34.18 -3.41 28.57
N LYS A 3 -34.77 -2.95 27.46
CA LYS A 3 -35.63 -3.79 26.62
C LYS A 3 -34.74 -4.73 25.79
N PRO A 4 -35.01 -6.04 25.75
CA PRO A 4 -34.29 -6.95 24.86
C PRO A 4 -34.66 -6.66 23.40
N PHE A 5 -33.67 -6.72 22.52
CA PHE A 5 -33.83 -6.62 21.08
C PHE A 5 -34.50 -7.89 20.56
N THR A 6 -35.78 -7.80 20.21
CA THR A 6 -36.58 -8.87 19.59
C THR A 6 -36.54 -8.74 18.06
N GLY A 7 -35.35 -8.60 17.49
CA GLY A 7 -35.17 -8.75 16.06
C GLY A 7 -35.19 -10.23 15.73
N ASP A 8 -36.19 -10.68 14.99
CA ASP A 8 -36.24 -12.04 14.47
C ASP A 8 -35.00 -12.30 13.59
N LEU A 9 -34.07 -13.11 14.09
CA LEU A 9 -32.85 -13.53 13.39
C LEU A 9 -33.17 -14.63 12.36
N SER A 10 -34.26 -14.45 11.60
CA SER A 10 -34.64 -15.31 10.50
C SER A 10 -33.56 -15.22 9.42
N LEU A 11 -32.63 -16.18 9.43
CA LEU A 11 -31.64 -16.33 8.37
C LEU A 11 -32.37 -16.56 7.03
N PRO A 12 -31.96 -15.88 5.95
CA PRO A 12 -32.54 -16.14 4.64
C PRO A 12 -32.34 -17.61 4.28
N GLN A 13 -33.44 -18.30 4.03
CA GLN A 13 -33.43 -19.69 3.59
C GLN A 13 -32.99 -19.72 2.12
N ILE A 14 -31.70 -19.93 1.89
CA ILE A 14 -31.12 -20.02 0.55
C ILE A 14 -31.15 -21.49 0.11
N SER A 15 -31.78 -21.77 -1.03
CA SER A 15 -31.79 -23.10 -1.64
C SER A 15 -30.53 -23.35 -2.47
N ASN A 16 -30.14 -24.61 -2.64
CA ASN A 16 -29.06 -25.00 -3.58
C ASN A 16 -29.31 -24.50 -5.01
N LYS A 17 -30.58 -24.39 -5.41
CA LYS A 17 -30.96 -23.84 -6.71
C LYS A 17 -30.61 -22.34 -6.81
N ASP A 18 -30.77 -21.59 -5.73
CA ASP A 18 -30.48 -20.16 -5.69
C ASP A 18 -28.97 -19.92 -5.76
N LEU A 19 -28.18 -20.75 -5.07
CA LEU A 19 -26.72 -20.74 -5.17
C LEU A 19 -26.25 -21.05 -6.59
N LEU A 20 -26.84 -22.06 -7.24
CA LEU A 20 -26.48 -22.44 -8.61
C LEU A 20 -26.86 -21.34 -9.61
N GLY A 21 -28.03 -20.71 -9.45
CA GLY A 21 -28.47 -19.60 -10.30
C GLY A 21 -27.61 -18.35 -10.14
N PHE A 22 -27.18 -18.05 -8.91
CA PHE A 22 -26.21 -17.00 -8.63
C PHE A 22 -24.88 -17.30 -9.34
N HIS A 23 -24.37 -18.53 -9.17
CA HIS A 23 -23.10 -18.94 -9.76
C HIS A 23 -23.11 -18.83 -11.30
N GLN A 24 -24.18 -19.30 -11.96
CA GLN A 24 -24.31 -19.23 -13.41
C GLN A 24 -24.45 -17.81 -13.97
N SER A 25 -25.08 -16.91 -13.21
CA SER A 25 -25.31 -15.52 -13.65
C SER A 25 -24.13 -14.58 -13.39
N HIS A 26 -23.29 -14.86 -12.38
CA HIS A 26 -22.20 -13.96 -11.97
C HIS A 26 -20.83 -14.38 -12.51
N PHE A 27 -20.63 -15.67 -12.79
CA PHE A 27 -19.36 -16.17 -13.32
C PHE A 27 -19.49 -16.52 -14.80
N GLY A 28 -18.56 -16.02 -15.62
CA GLY A 28 -18.47 -16.42 -17.02
C GLY A 28 -18.03 -17.88 -17.18
N GLN A 29 -18.29 -18.48 -18.34
CA GLN A 29 -17.99 -19.91 -18.59
C GLN A 29 -16.54 -20.30 -18.28
N ALA A 30 -15.57 -19.44 -18.57
CA ALA A 30 -14.15 -19.68 -18.27
C ALA A 30 -13.83 -19.77 -16.76
N ALA A 31 -14.54 -19.02 -15.91
CA ALA A 31 -14.37 -19.12 -14.46
C ALA A 31 -15.03 -20.38 -13.90
N GLN A 32 -16.17 -20.79 -14.50
CA GLN A 32 -16.87 -22.01 -14.12
C GLN A 32 -16.06 -23.27 -14.45
N THR A 33 -15.33 -23.29 -15.57
CA THR A 33 -14.46 -24.42 -15.93
C THR A 33 -13.28 -24.55 -14.98
N VAL A 34 -12.58 -23.45 -14.68
CA VAL A 34 -11.45 -23.45 -13.73
C VAL A 34 -11.88 -23.93 -12.34
N PHE A 35 -13.05 -23.50 -11.88
CA PHE A 35 -13.58 -23.94 -10.58
C PHE A 35 -14.00 -25.42 -10.59
N ALA A 36 -14.58 -25.91 -11.70
CA ALA A 36 -14.91 -27.32 -11.85
C ALA A 36 -13.65 -28.20 -11.89
N ASP A 37 -12.60 -27.76 -12.58
CA ASP A 37 -11.30 -28.45 -12.65
C ASP A 37 -10.64 -28.50 -11.26
N TYR A 38 -10.72 -27.41 -10.49
CA TYR A 38 -10.27 -27.37 -9.09
C TYR A 38 -11.04 -28.36 -8.20
N LEU A 39 -12.37 -28.40 -8.29
CA LEU A 39 -13.19 -29.36 -7.54
C LEU A 39 -12.97 -30.81 -7.97
N ALA A 40 -12.65 -31.04 -9.24
CA ALA A 40 -12.29 -32.35 -9.77
C ALA A 40 -10.90 -32.84 -9.32
N GLY A 41 -10.17 -32.03 -8.54
CA GLY A 41 -8.85 -32.36 -8.05
C GLY A 41 -7.79 -32.37 -9.16
N GLN A 42 -8.08 -31.73 -10.30
CA GLN A 42 -7.10 -31.57 -11.36
C GLN A 42 -6.10 -30.51 -10.88
N GLN A 43 -4.93 -31.00 -10.46
CA GLN A 43 -3.83 -30.22 -9.92
C GLN A 43 -3.49 -29.10 -10.91
N LEU A 44 -3.93 -27.87 -10.60
CA LEU A 44 -3.34 -26.69 -11.20
C LEU A 44 -1.87 -26.71 -10.77
N ASP A 45 -0.96 -26.57 -11.74
CA ASP A 45 0.49 -26.57 -11.52
C ASP A 45 0.80 -25.76 -10.25
N PRO A 46 1.54 -26.31 -9.27
CA PRO A 46 1.90 -25.58 -8.07
C PRO A 46 2.91 -24.50 -8.45
N LEU A 47 2.41 -23.35 -8.90
CA LEU A 47 3.19 -22.14 -8.83
C LEU A 47 3.18 -21.74 -7.35
N MET A 48 4.33 -21.96 -6.70
CA MET A 48 4.65 -21.68 -5.28
C MET A 48 4.45 -22.87 -4.33
N ASP A 49 5.28 -23.90 -4.52
CA ASP A 49 5.70 -24.77 -3.43
C ASP A 49 6.83 -24.09 -2.63
N ASP A 50 6.46 -23.19 -1.72
CA ASP A 50 7.35 -22.67 -0.68
C ASP A 50 7.23 -23.53 0.61
N THR A 51 6.93 -24.84 0.50
CA THR A 51 6.76 -25.70 1.69
C THR A 51 8.05 -26.37 2.19
N GLU A 52 9.17 -26.24 1.48
CA GLU A 52 10.46 -26.85 1.89
C GLU A 52 11.08 -26.27 3.19
N PHE A 53 10.53 -25.18 3.75
CA PHE A 53 11.02 -24.60 5.00
C PHE A 53 10.34 -25.14 6.28
N LEU A 54 9.32 -26.00 6.16
CA LEU A 54 8.48 -26.42 7.30
C LEU A 54 8.81 -27.81 7.88
N ASP A 55 9.77 -28.52 7.30
CA ASP A 55 10.12 -29.91 7.67
C ASP A 55 11.44 -30.03 8.45
N ALA A 56 11.94 -28.95 9.04
CA ALA A 56 12.93 -29.07 10.10
C ALA A 56 12.21 -29.45 11.40
N GLU A 57 12.61 -30.57 12.00
CA GLU A 57 12.09 -31.22 13.22
C GLU A 57 12.08 -30.30 14.46
N VAL A 58 11.26 -29.25 14.47
CA VAL A 58 11.00 -28.43 15.65
C VAL A 58 9.65 -28.88 16.20
N ASP A 59 9.65 -29.36 17.45
CA ASP A 59 8.45 -29.78 18.18
C ASP A 59 7.33 -28.75 17.97
N ALA A 60 6.30 -29.17 17.24
CA ALA A 60 5.21 -28.28 16.85
C ALA A 60 4.51 -27.76 18.10
N VAL A 61 4.62 -26.46 18.35
CA VAL A 61 3.96 -25.82 19.49
C VAL A 61 2.48 -25.65 19.14
N TYR A 62 1.58 -26.00 20.06
CA TYR A 62 0.13 -25.85 19.89
C TYR A 62 -0.39 -24.64 20.66
N TYR A 63 -1.48 -24.03 20.19
CA TYR A 63 -2.28 -23.11 20.98
C TYR A 63 -3.06 -23.89 22.07
N PRO A 64 -3.59 -23.22 23.11
CA PRO A 64 -4.38 -23.89 24.17
C PRO A 64 -5.63 -24.63 23.68
N ASP A 65 -6.13 -24.29 22.48
CA ASP A 65 -7.25 -24.93 21.80
C ASP A 65 -6.85 -26.19 21.01
N GLY A 66 -5.56 -26.55 21.00
CA GLY A 66 -5.02 -27.71 20.28
C GLY A 66 -4.75 -27.46 18.80
N VAL A 67 -4.87 -26.22 18.31
CA VAL A 67 -4.49 -25.87 16.93
C VAL A 67 -2.97 -25.72 16.85
N ARG A 68 -2.35 -26.33 15.83
CA ARG A 68 -0.90 -26.23 15.59
C ARG A 68 -0.55 -24.77 15.30
N ARG A 69 0.47 -24.22 15.96
CA ARG A 69 1.01 -22.90 15.61
C ARG A 69 1.68 -22.98 14.24
N THR A 70 1.36 -22.03 13.38
CA THR A 70 1.99 -21.85 12.06
C THR A 70 3.19 -20.91 12.10
N LEU A 71 3.34 -20.17 13.21
CA LEU A 71 4.39 -19.19 13.41
C LEU A 71 5.31 -19.61 14.55
N THR A 72 6.62 -19.40 14.37
CA THR A 72 7.63 -19.57 15.41
C THR A 72 7.59 -18.40 16.40
N ASP A 73 8.15 -18.59 17.59
CA ASP A 73 8.22 -17.52 18.60
C ASP A 73 9.01 -16.31 18.10
N GLU A 74 10.05 -16.51 17.29
CA GLU A 74 10.81 -15.43 16.63
C GLU A 74 9.96 -14.65 15.62
N GLN A 75 9.14 -15.34 14.81
CA GLN A 75 8.21 -14.69 13.90
C GLN A 75 7.15 -13.88 14.66
N ILE A 76 6.64 -14.43 15.75
CA ILE A 76 5.70 -13.73 16.64
C ILE A 76 6.36 -12.48 17.25
N GLU A 77 7.62 -12.56 17.66
CA GLU A 77 8.37 -11.44 18.21
C GLU A 77 8.57 -10.31 17.17
N MET A 78 8.84 -10.64 15.90
CA MET A 78 8.90 -9.64 14.83
C MET A 78 7.58 -8.88 14.65
N PHE A 79 6.44 -9.59 14.65
CA PHE A 79 5.13 -8.94 14.51
C PHE A 79 4.82 -8.05 15.71
N ARG A 80 5.13 -8.54 16.92
CA ARG A 80 4.95 -7.76 18.14
C ARG A 80 5.79 -6.48 18.13
N TRP A 81 7.06 -6.57 17.71
CA TRP A 81 7.90 -5.39 17.58
C TRP A 81 7.34 -4.39 16.56
N SER A 82 6.85 -4.88 15.43
CA SER A 82 6.20 -4.05 14.41
C SER A 82 4.94 -3.35 14.96
N GLU A 83 4.14 -4.05 15.76
CA GLU A 83 2.95 -3.49 16.41
C GLU A 83 3.32 -2.37 17.40
N GLU A 84 4.30 -2.62 18.26
CA GLU A 84 4.79 -1.64 19.23
C GLU A 84 5.33 -0.37 18.53
N GLN A 85 6.09 -0.55 17.45
CA GLN A 85 6.57 0.56 16.62
C GLN A 85 5.43 1.34 15.95
N ALA A 86 4.39 0.65 15.47
CA ALA A 86 3.22 1.30 14.89
C ALA A 86 2.46 2.14 15.92
N ILE A 87 2.35 1.66 17.17
CA ILE A 87 1.76 2.40 18.28
C ILE A 87 2.58 3.65 18.60
N ILE A 88 3.91 3.52 18.72
CA ILE A 88 4.81 4.65 18.98
C ILE A 88 4.66 5.72 17.89
N ARG A 89 4.67 5.32 16.62
CA ARG A 89 4.48 6.24 15.49
C ARG A 89 3.13 6.95 15.52
N ARG A 90 2.06 6.23 15.89
CA ARG A 90 0.72 6.83 16.05
C ARG A 90 0.71 7.86 17.17
N ASN A 91 1.29 7.53 18.32
CA ASN A 91 1.35 8.42 19.48
C ASN A 91 2.18 9.68 19.20
N ILE A 92 3.30 9.57 18.47
CA ILE A 92 4.10 10.72 18.03
C ILE A 92 3.27 11.62 17.13
N LYS A 93 2.57 11.06 16.13
CA LYS A 93 1.70 11.83 15.23
C LYS A 93 0.57 12.55 16.00
N GLU A 94 -0.04 11.88 16.97
CA GLU A 94 -1.09 12.48 17.81
C GLU A 94 -0.54 13.57 18.72
N ALA A 95 0.66 13.41 19.27
CA ALA A 95 1.33 14.43 20.09
C ALA A 95 1.73 15.65 19.25
N GLU A 96 2.26 15.46 18.04
CA GLU A 96 2.55 16.53 17.07
C GLU A 96 1.27 17.27 16.66
N ALA A 97 0.16 16.56 16.46
CA ALA A 97 -1.14 17.16 16.17
C ALA A 97 -1.67 18.02 17.33
N LYS A 98 -1.46 17.59 18.58
CA LYS A 98 -1.86 18.34 19.79
C LYS A 98 -0.95 19.55 20.05
N ALA A 99 0.36 19.42 19.90
CA ALA A 99 1.33 20.51 20.08
C ALA A 99 1.15 21.65 19.05
N ASN A 100 0.64 21.34 17.85
CA ASN A 100 0.28 22.35 16.85
C ASN A 100 -1.01 23.12 17.19
N ASN A 101 -1.83 22.67 18.15
CA ASN A 101 -3.12 23.26 18.48
C ASN A 101 -3.01 24.39 19.53
N ASP A 102 -2.00 24.35 20.41
CA ASP A 102 -1.83 25.32 21.50
C ASP A 102 -1.15 26.65 21.06
N ASN A 103 -0.73 26.77 19.80
CA ASN A 103 0.08 27.90 19.30
C ASN A 103 -0.54 28.71 18.15
N ASN A 104 -1.87 28.70 17.92
CA ASN A 104 -2.41 29.59 16.88
C ASN A 104 -3.86 30.04 17.09
N THR A 105 -3.99 31.24 17.65
CA THR A 105 -5.03 32.19 17.28
C THR A 105 -5.17 32.25 15.76
N ILE A 106 -6.26 31.68 15.24
CA ILE A 106 -6.80 31.86 13.88
C ILE A 106 -5.77 31.67 12.76
N LYS A 107 -5.58 30.42 12.35
CA LYS A 107 -5.44 30.13 10.93
C LYS A 107 -6.17 28.83 10.62
N THR A 108 -7.33 28.99 9.99
CA THR A 108 -8.07 27.95 9.31
C THR A 108 -7.11 27.09 8.48
N MET A 109 -6.80 25.88 8.94
CA MET A 109 -6.09 24.85 8.18
C MET A 109 -6.97 23.60 8.16
N ALA A 110 -8.11 23.73 7.49
CA ALA A 110 -8.67 22.59 6.79
C ALA A 110 -7.61 22.15 5.77
N SER A 111 -7.26 20.86 5.80
CA SER A 111 -6.19 20.25 5.01
C SER A 111 -4.80 20.75 5.41
N SER A 112 -3.88 19.81 5.63
CA SER A 112 -2.48 20.09 5.32
C SER A 112 -2.46 20.85 4.01
N ILE A 113 -1.81 22.01 3.95
CA ILE A 113 -1.42 22.55 2.66
C ILE A 113 -0.62 21.40 2.06
N GLU A 114 -1.25 20.66 1.14
CA GLU A 114 -0.54 19.81 0.21
C GLU A 114 0.62 20.69 -0.22
N LYS A 115 1.86 20.24 -0.01
CA LYS A 115 3.01 20.95 -0.54
C LYS A 115 2.63 21.20 -1.99
N SER A 116 2.31 22.45 -2.33
CA SER A 116 1.82 22.79 -3.66
C SER A 116 2.77 22.10 -4.60
N PRO A 117 2.30 21.30 -5.58
CA PRO A 117 3.18 20.49 -6.41
C PRO A 117 4.33 21.38 -6.79
N SER A 118 5.52 21.05 -6.28
CA SER A 118 6.65 21.98 -6.21
C SER A 118 6.78 22.54 -7.60
N ILE A 119 6.45 23.83 -7.79
CA ILE A 119 6.40 24.43 -9.11
C ILE A 119 7.79 24.17 -9.68
N PRO A 120 7.90 23.31 -10.69
CA PRO A 120 9.19 22.86 -11.14
C PRO A 120 9.73 24.05 -11.92
N GLY A 121 10.59 24.84 -11.29
CA GLY A 121 11.03 26.10 -11.91
C GLY A 121 12.08 26.83 -11.10
N THR A 122 12.08 26.70 -9.77
CA THR A 122 13.16 27.28 -8.97
C THR A 122 13.77 26.26 -8.04
N ARG A 123 15.03 25.91 -8.32
CA ARG A 123 15.83 25.01 -7.49
C ARG A 123 16.05 25.67 -6.13
N SER A 124 15.14 25.40 -5.19
CA SER A 124 15.26 25.86 -3.80
C SER A 124 16.64 25.49 -3.26
N GLN A 125 17.22 26.34 -2.41
CA GLN A 125 18.50 26.02 -1.75
C GLN A 125 18.42 24.69 -1.00
N GLU A 126 17.28 24.39 -0.38
CA GLU A 126 17.06 23.09 0.27
C GLU A 126 17.21 21.90 -0.69
N TYR A 127 16.78 22.05 -1.94
CA TYR A 127 16.93 20.99 -2.93
C TYR A 127 18.41 20.81 -3.28
N ARG A 128 19.17 21.90 -3.44
CA ARG A 128 20.61 21.85 -3.72
C ARG A 128 21.36 21.19 -2.57
N ASP A 129 21.01 21.52 -1.34
CA ASP A 129 21.63 20.95 -0.14
C ASP A 129 21.29 19.46 0.00
N ARG A 130 20.04 19.07 -0.23
CA ARG A 130 19.63 17.65 -0.27
C ARG A 130 20.38 16.87 -1.35
N GLN A 131 20.50 17.42 -2.56
CA GLN A 131 21.22 16.79 -3.66
C GLN A 131 22.71 16.64 -3.33
N ARG A 132 23.32 17.65 -2.71
CA ARG A 132 24.71 17.60 -2.26
C ARG A 132 24.93 16.55 -1.17
N LEU A 133 23.96 16.37 -0.27
CA LEU A 133 24.02 15.33 0.77
C LEU A 133 23.88 13.93 0.19
N LEU A 134 22.94 13.73 -0.75
CA LEU A 134 22.62 12.41 -1.30
C LEU A 134 23.65 11.90 -2.30
N TYR A 135 24.16 12.78 -3.16
CA TYR A 135 25.02 12.41 -4.29
C TYR A 135 26.46 12.95 -4.15
N GLY A 136 26.77 13.70 -3.09
CA GLY A 136 28.13 14.14 -2.80
C GLY A 136 28.78 14.92 -3.95
N ALA A 137 29.90 14.39 -4.47
CA ALA A 137 30.65 14.97 -5.58
C ALA A 137 29.85 15.00 -6.90
N ASP A 138 28.96 14.03 -7.09
CA ASP A 138 28.18 13.87 -8.33
C ASP A 138 26.96 14.79 -8.41
N ALA A 139 26.59 15.44 -7.30
CA ALA A 139 25.44 16.36 -7.26
C ALA A 139 25.51 17.48 -8.31
N LYS A 140 26.73 17.95 -8.62
CA LYS A 140 26.96 18.93 -9.69
C LYS A 140 26.70 18.35 -11.08
N LYS A 141 27.16 17.12 -11.33
CA LYS A 141 26.96 16.42 -12.61
C LYS A 141 25.49 16.12 -12.84
N ILE A 142 24.79 15.64 -11.81
CA ILE A 142 23.35 15.37 -11.85
C ILE A 142 22.58 16.66 -12.17
N SER A 143 22.90 17.77 -11.49
CA SER A 143 22.32 19.08 -11.82
C SER A 143 22.45 19.45 -13.30
N GLN A 144 23.65 19.31 -13.86
CA GLN A 144 23.92 19.68 -15.25
C GLN A 144 23.14 18.80 -16.22
N LEU A 145 23.00 17.51 -15.93
CA LEU A 145 22.21 16.58 -16.75
C LEU A 145 20.73 16.92 -16.72
N GLU A 146 20.19 17.23 -15.55
CA GLU A 146 18.82 17.70 -15.45
C GLU A 146 18.61 18.99 -16.27
N ASP A 147 19.55 19.95 -16.20
CA ASP A 147 19.44 21.22 -16.93
C ASP A 147 19.46 20.97 -18.46
N GLN A 148 20.27 20.01 -18.91
CA GLN A 148 20.29 19.59 -20.30
C GLN A 148 18.98 18.92 -20.74
N ILE A 149 18.34 18.13 -19.87
CA ILE A 149 17.06 17.48 -20.16
C ILE A 149 15.98 18.54 -20.40
N ASP A 150 15.91 19.58 -19.56
CA ASP A 150 14.91 20.64 -19.74
C ASP A 150 15.14 21.42 -21.04
N VAL A 151 16.39 21.81 -21.33
CA VAL A 151 16.74 22.52 -22.57
C VAL A 151 16.39 21.68 -23.79
N ASN A 152 16.71 20.38 -23.77
CA ASN A 152 16.38 19.48 -24.86
C ASN A 152 14.86 19.38 -25.04
N TYR A 153 14.12 19.24 -23.95
CA TYR A 153 12.66 19.20 -24.00
C TYR A 153 12.07 20.49 -24.58
N GLN A 154 12.46 21.66 -24.07
CA GLN A 154 11.97 22.96 -24.57
C GLN A 154 12.19 23.09 -26.08
N ARG A 155 13.40 22.75 -26.54
CA ARG A 155 13.74 22.73 -27.98
C ARG A 155 12.87 21.77 -28.78
N THR A 156 12.56 20.58 -28.25
CA THR A 156 11.67 19.62 -28.93
C THR A 156 10.22 20.10 -28.98
N MET A 157 9.73 20.74 -27.92
CA MET A 157 8.36 21.25 -27.86
C MET A 157 8.14 22.47 -28.75
N GLU A 158 9.11 23.37 -28.85
CA GLU A 158 9.04 24.52 -29.78
C GLU A 158 8.91 24.06 -31.24
N ARG A 159 9.49 22.90 -31.57
CA ARG A 159 9.49 22.33 -32.93
C ARG A 159 8.30 21.41 -33.19
N SER A 160 7.65 20.90 -32.15
CA SER A 160 6.58 19.91 -32.26
C SER A 160 5.21 20.58 -32.29
N LYS A 161 4.36 20.15 -33.23
CA LYS A 161 2.94 20.53 -33.27
C LYS A 161 2.15 19.98 -32.07
N PHE A 162 2.61 18.87 -31.49
CA PHE A 162 1.97 18.21 -30.36
C PHE A 162 2.72 18.52 -29.07
N LYS A 163 1.98 18.99 -28.07
CA LYS A 163 2.50 19.31 -26.75
C LYS A 163 2.41 18.07 -25.86
N TYR A 164 3.48 17.27 -25.83
CA TYR A 164 3.54 16.10 -24.97
C TYR A 164 4.00 16.52 -23.57
N TRP A 165 3.20 16.25 -22.55
CA TRP A 165 3.60 16.45 -21.16
C TRP A 165 4.45 15.24 -20.74
N PRO A 166 5.74 15.38 -20.42
CA PRO A 166 6.57 14.22 -20.13
C PRO A 166 6.25 13.62 -18.77
N SER A 167 6.32 12.30 -18.65
CA SER A 167 6.06 11.59 -17.40
C SER A 167 7.00 11.98 -16.23
N ILE A 168 8.07 12.72 -16.52
CA ILE A 168 9.01 13.29 -15.55
C ILE A 168 8.69 14.78 -15.43
N GLY A 169 8.51 15.28 -14.20
CA GLY A 169 8.23 16.70 -13.97
C GLY A 169 9.33 17.59 -14.53
N LEU A 170 9.05 18.27 -15.63
CA LEU A 170 9.96 19.25 -16.23
C LEU A 170 9.98 20.53 -15.44
N ARG A 171 11.13 21.19 -15.45
CA ARG A 171 11.30 22.51 -14.85
C ARG A 171 10.99 23.56 -15.93
N ILE A 172 10.02 24.42 -15.65
CA ILE A 172 9.56 25.53 -16.49
C ILE A 172 10.15 26.84 -15.95
#